data_AF-T0Q7N5-F1
#
_entry.id   AF-T0Q7N5-F1
#
_cell.length_a   1.000
_cell.length_b   1.000
_cell.length_c   1.000
_cell.angle_alpha   90.00
_cell.angle_beta   90.00
_cell.angle_gamma   90.00
#
_symmetry.space_group_name_H-M   'P 1'
#
loop_
_entity.id
_entity.type
_entity.pdbx_description
1 polymer ?
#
loop_
_entity_poly.entity_id
_entity_poly.type
_entity_poly.pdbx_seq_one_letter_code
_entity_poly.pdbx_strand_id
1 'polypeptide(L)'
;MAATFASTVLAQPALASIVFAFQFGLYEDVCPAFRACNELVEFDTIRHNYECDASFGQAYAPTAEWSSDLTDPMASSALALNKWHRDDRFPLHMAIYNGLLLR
;
A
#
# COMPACT_ATOMS: atom_id res chain seq x y z
N MET A 1 26.32 1.78 -2.23
CA MET A 1 25.19 2.47 -2.89
C MET A 1 24.09 1.43 -3.05
N ALA A 2 22.94 1.58 -2.41
CA ALA A 2 21.88 0.57 -2.46
C ALA A 2 21.17 0.64 -3.81
N ALA A 3 20.92 -0.51 -4.44
CA ALA A 3 20.12 -0.57 -5.66
C ALA A 3 18.67 -0.23 -5.29
N THR A 4 18.22 0.96 -5.72
CA THR A 4 16.83 1.39 -5.57
C THR A 4 16.10 1.24 -6.89
N PHE A 5 14.76 1.15 -6.85
CA PHE A 5 13.96 1.13 -8.07
C PHE A 5 14.26 2.33 -8.98
N ALA A 6 14.46 3.51 -8.39
CA ALA A 6 14.85 4.70 -9.12
C ALA A 6 16.20 4.55 -9.86
N SER A 7 17.24 4.05 -9.17
CA SER A 7 18.56 3.89 -9.77
C SER A 7 18.65 2.76 -10.80
N THR A 8 17.85 1.72 -10.65
CA THR A 8 17.94 0.50 -11.48
C THR A 8 16.96 0.50 -12.65
N VAL A 9 15.77 1.05 -12.45
CA VAL A 9 14.68 1.03 -13.45
C VAL A 9 14.48 2.41 -14.05
N LEU A 10 14.22 3.44 -13.24
CA LEU A 10 13.91 4.78 -13.77
C LEU A 10 15.10 5.44 -14.48
N ALA A 11 16.33 5.20 -14.01
CA ALA A 11 17.54 5.69 -14.65
C ALA A 11 17.88 4.98 -15.98
N GLN A 12 17.17 3.91 -16.34
CA GLN A 12 17.36 3.15 -17.57
C GLN A 12 16.11 3.23 -18.44
N PRO A 13 16.05 4.15 -19.42
CA PRO A 13 14.83 4.41 -20.21
C PRO A 13 14.23 3.19 -20.89
N ALA A 14 15.05 2.23 -21.33
CA ALA A 14 14.58 0.99 -21.95
C ALA A 14 13.96 0.01 -20.94
N LEU A 15 14.48 -0.06 -19.70
CA LEU A 15 13.87 -0.87 -18.65
C LEU A 15 12.62 -0.19 -18.12
N ALA A 16 12.66 1.14 -17.91
CA ALA A 16 11.49 1.91 -17.54
C ALA A 16 10.37 1.75 -18.59
N SER A 17 10.67 1.83 -19.89
CA SER A 17 9.66 1.67 -20.94
C SER A 17 9.06 0.27 -20.97
N ILE A 18 9.84 -0.79 -20.76
CA ILE A 18 9.34 -2.17 -20.66
C ILE A 18 8.45 -2.29 -19.41
N VAL A 19 8.94 -1.87 -18.25
CA VAL A 19 8.17 -1.93 -17.00
C VAL A 19 6.86 -1.16 -17.15
N PHE A 20 6.89 0.07 -17.64
CA PHE A 20 5.68 0.85 -17.85
C PHE A 20 4.81 0.38 -19.00
N ALA A 21 5.33 -0.28 -20.04
CA ALA A 21 4.51 -0.83 -21.14
C ALA A 21 3.78 -2.11 -20.73
N PHE A 22 4.41 -2.97 -19.92
CA PHE A 22 3.81 -4.22 -19.44
C PHE A 22 3.09 -4.07 -18.09
N GLN A 23 3.30 -2.97 -17.38
CA GLN A 23 2.57 -2.58 -16.18
C GLN A 23 1.76 -1.30 -16.43
N PHE A 24 1.50 -0.96 -17.70
CA PHE A 24 0.61 0.14 -18.06
C PHE A 24 -0.78 -0.18 -17.52
N GLY A 25 -1.42 0.78 -16.85
CA GLY A 25 -2.65 0.54 -16.07
C GLY A 25 -2.37 0.08 -14.64
N LEU A 26 -1.42 -0.83 -14.40
CA LEU A 26 -1.12 -1.33 -13.04
C LEU A 26 -0.77 -0.20 -12.07
N TYR A 27 0.05 0.78 -12.51
CA TYR A 27 0.36 1.93 -11.67
C TYR A 27 -0.89 2.78 -11.37
N GLU A 28 -1.74 2.98 -12.38
CA GLU A 28 -2.99 3.75 -12.25
C GLU A 28 -3.99 3.03 -11.34
N ASP A 29 -4.03 1.70 -11.38
CA ASP A 29 -4.88 0.84 -10.55
C ASP A 29 -4.44 0.85 -9.09
N VAL A 30 -3.13 0.89 -8.81
CA VAL A 30 -2.60 0.91 -7.44
C VAL A 30 -2.41 2.33 -6.88
N CYS A 31 -2.35 3.36 -7.73
CA CYS A 31 -2.10 4.74 -7.29
C CYS A 31 -3.09 5.22 -6.21
N PRO A 32 -4.42 4.98 -6.34
CA PRO A 32 -5.40 5.32 -5.29
C PRO A 32 -5.08 4.63 -3.96
N ALA A 33 -4.72 3.35 -3.99
CA ALA A 33 -4.36 2.57 -2.80
C ALA A 33 -3.13 3.15 -2.10
N PHE A 34 -2.04 3.41 -2.83
CA PHE A 34 -0.84 4.03 -2.26
C PHE A 34 -1.11 5.43 -1.70
N ARG A 35 -1.92 6.23 -2.40
CA ARG A 35 -2.31 7.57 -1.94
C ARG A 35 -3.15 7.48 -0.66
N ALA A 36 -4.17 6.64 -0.63
CA ALA A 36 -5.02 6.43 0.53
C ALA A 36 -4.20 5.98 1.75
N CYS A 37 -3.24 5.06 1.58
CA CYS A 37 -2.33 4.70 2.67
C CYS A 37 -1.53 5.90 3.17
N ASN A 38 -1.00 6.74 2.28
CA ASN A 38 -0.20 7.90 2.68
C ASN A 38 -1.00 9.01 3.35
N GLU A 39 -2.23 9.24 2.92
CA GLU A 39 -3.04 10.37 3.37
C GLU A 39 -3.99 10.02 4.52
N LEU A 40 -4.44 8.76 4.62
CA LEU A 40 -5.55 8.36 5.49
C LEU A 40 -5.18 7.26 6.49
N VAL A 41 -3.90 6.91 6.59
CA VAL A 41 -3.40 5.94 7.57
C VAL A 41 -2.27 6.54 8.39
N GLU A 42 -2.44 6.48 9.70
CA GLU A 42 -1.43 6.85 10.68
C GLU A 42 -0.86 5.58 11.35
N PHE A 43 0.43 5.63 11.70
CA PHE A 43 1.07 4.56 12.46
C PHE A 43 1.35 5.03 13.88
N ASP A 44 0.67 4.46 14.86
CA ASP A 44 0.92 4.75 16.27
C ASP A 44 2.14 3.93 16.73
N THR A 45 3.23 4.64 17.00
CA THR A 45 4.50 4.05 17.46
C THR A 45 4.45 3.52 18.89
N ILE A 46 3.50 3.95 19.72
CA ILE A 46 3.31 3.50 21.10
C ILE A 46 2.52 2.19 21.12
N ARG A 47 1.46 2.11 20.30
CA ARG A 47 0.58 0.93 20.21
C ARG A 47 1.01 -0.08 19.15
N HIS A 48 1.93 0.30 18.27
CA HIS A 48 2.43 -0.52 17.17
C HIS A 48 1.34 -0.97 16.19
N ASN A 49 0.35 -0.11 15.94
CA ASN A 49 -0.79 -0.38 15.07
C ASN A 49 -0.97 0.71 14.02
N TYR A 50 -1.73 0.37 12.98
CA TYR A 50 -2.17 1.28 11.94
C TYR A 50 -3.60 1.70 12.24
N GLU A 51 -3.83 3.00 12.29
CA GLU A 51 -5.15 3.59 12.45
C GLU A 51 -5.58 4.17 11.10
N CYS A 52 -6.74 3.74 10.61
CA CYS A 52 -7.27 4.18 9.32
C CYS A 52 -8.41 5.18 9.55
N ASP A 53 -8.44 6.24 8.74
CA ASP A 53 -9.60 7.13 8.68
C ASP A 53 -10.84 6.37 8.18
N ALA A 54 -12.03 6.79 8.60
CA ALA A 54 -13.29 6.17 8.19
C ALA A 54 -13.49 6.14 6.66
N SER A 55 -12.88 7.08 5.92
CA SER A 55 -12.92 7.14 4.46
C SER A 55 -11.86 6.26 3.76
N PHE A 56 -10.94 5.64 4.52
CA PHE A 56 -9.81 4.89 3.97
C PHE A 56 -10.23 3.79 3.00
N GLY A 57 -11.21 2.96 3.37
CA GLY A 57 -11.65 1.85 2.52
C GLY A 57 -12.16 2.32 1.16
N GLN A 58 -12.97 3.39 1.17
CA GLN A 58 -13.52 3.97 -0.06
C GLN A 58 -12.44 4.63 -0.93
N ALA A 59 -11.43 5.25 -0.33
CA ALA A 59 -10.32 5.85 -1.06
C ALA A 59 -9.33 4.81 -1.61
N TYR A 60 -9.12 3.73 -0.86
CA TYR A 60 -8.15 2.67 -1.19
C TYR A 60 -8.67 1.75 -2.29
N ALA A 61 -9.92 1.27 -2.16
CA ALA A 61 -10.57 0.41 -3.14
C ALA A 61 -12.09 0.72 -3.18
N PRO A 62 -12.50 1.73 -3.98
CA PRO A 62 -13.88 2.25 -3.99
C PRO A 62 -14.95 1.22 -4.35
N THR A 63 -14.57 0.16 -5.06
CA THR A 63 -15.46 -0.89 -5.57
C THR A 63 -15.33 -2.20 -4.80
N ALA A 64 -14.47 -2.25 -3.77
CA ALA A 64 -14.26 -3.45 -2.98
C ALA A 64 -15.29 -3.58 -1.86
N GLU A 65 -15.73 -4.81 -1.62
CA GLU A 65 -16.43 -5.16 -0.38
C GLU A 65 -15.39 -5.43 0.70
N TRP A 66 -15.35 -4.55 1.70
CA TRP A 66 -14.45 -4.69 2.84
C TRP A 66 -15.09 -5.62 3.87
N SER A 67 -14.38 -6.69 4.23
CA SER A 67 -14.86 -7.70 5.18
C SER A 67 -14.70 -7.30 6.65
N SER A 68 -13.93 -6.25 6.92
CA SER A 68 -13.62 -5.77 8.27
C SER A 68 -14.02 -4.30 8.43
N ASP A 69 -14.39 -3.94 9.66
CA ASP A 69 -14.52 -2.54 10.04
C ASP A 69 -13.12 -1.94 10.12
N LEU A 70 -12.77 -1.10 9.14
CA LEU A 70 -11.46 -0.48 9.03
C LEU A 70 -11.18 0.56 10.12
N THR A 71 -12.19 0.91 10.93
CA THR A 71 -12.04 1.83 12.05
C THR A 71 -11.36 1.19 13.27
N ASP A 72 -11.32 -0.15 13.33
CA ASP A 72 -10.57 -0.84 14.37
C ASP A 72 -9.06 -0.80 14.09
N PRO A 73 -8.23 -0.39 15.07
CA PRO A 73 -6.78 -0.30 14.86
C PRO A 73 -6.15 -1.65 14.51
N MET A 74 -5.38 -1.69 13.43
CA MET A 74 -4.78 -2.92 12.92
C MET A 74 -3.34 -3.09 13.42
N ALA A 75 -3.08 -4.12 14.22
CA ALA A 75 -1.74 -4.39 14.74
C ALA A 75 -0.74 -4.67 13.61
N SER A 76 0.43 -4.02 13.64
CA SER A 76 1.52 -4.25 12.67
C SER A 76 1.92 -5.73 12.58
N SER A 77 1.84 -6.46 13.69
CA SER A 77 2.09 -7.90 13.74
C SER A 77 1.05 -8.74 12.99
N ALA A 78 -0.22 -8.32 12.95
CA ALA A 78 -1.26 -9.03 12.20
C ALA A 78 -0.99 -8.98 10.70
N LEU A 79 -0.35 -7.89 10.24
CA LEU A 79 0.09 -7.70 8.87
C LEU A 79 1.51 -8.23 8.60
N ALA A 80 2.21 -8.80 9.59
CA ALA A 80 3.62 -9.20 9.47
C ALA A 80 4.55 -8.05 9.00
N LEU A 81 4.27 -6.82 9.43
CA LEU A 81 5.03 -5.62 9.12
C LEU A 81 6.00 -5.26 10.25
N ASN A 82 6.88 -4.28 9.99
CA ASN A 82 7.73 -3.72 11.02
C ASN A 82 6.89 -3.13 12.17
N LYS A 83 7.30 -3.41 13.41
CA LYS A 83 6.58 -2.98 14.62
C LYS A 83 6.99 -1.59 15.10
N TRP A 84 8.14 -1.09 14.69
CA TRP A 84 8.76 0.09 15.28
C TRP A 84 8.64 1.33 14.40
N HIS A 85 8.40 1.15 13.10
CA HIS A 85 8.18 2.22 12.16
C HIS A 85 7.16 1.81 11.11
N ARG A 86 6.55 2.82 10.50
CA ARG A 86 5.73 2.65 9.30
C ARG A 86 6.51 1.87 8.25
N ASP A 87 5.88 0.83 7.71
CA ASP A 87 6.50 -0.06 6.73
C ASP A 87 5.98 0.28 5.33
N ASP A 88 6.89 0.54 4.39
CA ASP A 88 6.52 0.88 3.00
C ASP A 88 5.76 -0.25 2.30
N ARG A 89 5.80 -1.47 2.85
CA ARG A 89 5.06 -2.63 2.35
C ARG A 89 3.60 -2.65 2.83
N PHE A 90 3.18 -1.72 3.69
CA PHE A 90 1.82 -1.68 4.25
C PHE A 90 0.72 -1.77 3.19
N PRO A 91 0.73 -1.01 2.08
CA PRO A 91 -0.34 -1.11 1.08
C PRO A 91 -0.51 -2.54 0.54
N LEU A 92 0.60 -3.21 0.21
CA LEU A 92 0.56 -4.58 -0.30
C LEU A 92 0.01 -5.57 0.75
N HIS A 93 0.46 -5.46 2.00
CA HIS A 93 0.00 -6.35 3.07
C HIS A 93 -1.47 -6.10 3.42
N MET A 94 -1.93 -4.85 3.33
CA MET A 94 -3.33 -4.49 3.52
C MET A 94 -4.23 -5.10 2.45
N ALA A 95 -3.79 -5.08 1.19
CA ALA A 95 -4.49 -5.75 0.09
C ALA A 95 -4.60 -7.27 0.32
N ILE A 96 -3.50 -7.92 0.72
CA ILE A 96 -3.48 -9.35 1.01
C ILE A 96 -4.42 -9.69 2.17
N TYR A 97 -4.33 -8.93 3.26
CA TYR A 97 -5.12 -9.16 4.46
C TYR A 97 -6.63 -9.08 4.21
N ASN A 98 -7.06 -8.13 3.38
CA ASN A 98 -8.46 -7.94 3.03
C ASN A 98 -8.90 -8.72 1.77
N GLY A 99 -8.05 -9.58 1.21
CA GLY A 99 -8.37 -10.34 0.00
C GLY A 99 -8.57 -9.48 -1.26
N LEU A 100 -8.03 -8.26 -1.26
CA LEU A 100 -8.14 -7.28 -2.35
C LEU A 100 -7.03 -7.51 -3.37
N LEU A 101 -7.06 -8.67 -4.03
CA LEU A 101 -6.20 -8.90 -5.18
C LEU A 101 -6.81 -8.17 -6.38
N LEU A 102 -6.05 -7.23 -6.96
CA LEU A 102 -6.39 -6.49 -8.17
C LEU A 102 -7.06 -7.43 -9.19
N ARG A 103 -8.29 -7.11 -9.59
CA ARG A 103 -9.07 -7.88 -10.57
C ARG A 103 -8.83 -7.37 -11.98
#